data_AF-A0AAV4ALI2-F1
#
_entry.id   AF-A0AAV4ALI2-F1
#
_cell.length_a   1.000
_cell.length_b   1.000
_cell.length_c   1.000
_cell.angle_alpha   90.00
_cell.angle_beta   90.00
_cell.angle_gamma   90.00
#
_symmetry.space_group_name_H-M   'P 1'
#
loop_
_entity.id
_entity.type
_entity.pdbx_description
1 polymer ?
#
loop_
_entity_poly.entity_id
_entity_poly.type
_entity_poly.pdbx_seq_one_letter_code
_entity_poly.pdbx_strand_id
1 'polypeptide(L)' 'MWFLRRMLRIPWTTKKTNERILNEANKRRSLVRTIRKRQATFLGHVMRGGKLEHLITTGKFEGKEAEEDKGRR' A
#
# COMPACT_ATOMS: atom_id res chain seq x y z
N MET A 1 2.89 -15.29 -22.51
CA MET A 1 2.07 -14.11 -22.91
C MET A 1 0.60 -14.16 -22.49
N TRP A 2 -0.01 -15.35 -22.40
CA TRP A 2 -1.43 -15.50 -22.04
C TRP A 2 -1.81 -14.90 -20.68
N PHE A 3 -1.02 -15.17 -19.62
CA PHE A 3 -1.27 -14.63 -18.28
C PHE A 3 -1.33 -13.09 -18.25
N LEU A 4 -0.38 -12.41 -18.88
CA LEU A 4 -0.35 -10.94 -18.94
C LEU A 4 -1.52 -10.36 -19.74
N ARG A 5 -1.89 -10.99 -20.86
CA ARG A 5 -3.08 -10.59 -21.64
C ARG A 5 -4.36 -10.72 -20.80
N ARG A 6 -4.49 -11.81 -20.04
CA ARG A 6 -5.63 -12.03 -19.14
C ARG A 6 -5.66 -11.01 -17.99
N MET A 7 -4.53 -10.75 -17.35
CA MET A 7 -4.41 -9.77 -16.27
C MET A 7 -4.71 -8.32 -16.74
N LEU A 8 -4.33 -7.99 -17.97
CA LEU A 8 -4.60 -6.70 -18.60
C LEU A 8 -5.97 -6.64 -19.32
N ARG A 9 -6.76 -7.72 -19.27
CA ARG A 9 -8.06 -7.85 -19.95
C ARG A 9 -7.98 -7.55 -21.46
N ILE A 10 -6.87 -7.94 -22.09
CA ILE A 10 -6.64 -7.74 -23.53
C ILE A 10 -7.32 -8.88 -24.29
N PRO A 11 -8.30 -8.60 -25.17
CA PRO A 11 -8.90 -9.59 -26.05
C PRO A 11 -7.85 -10.26 -26.93
N TRP A 12 -8.05 -11.53 -27.25
CA TRP A 12 -7.17 -12.26 -28.17
C TRP A 12 -7.24 -11.71 -29.60
N THR A 13 -8.36 -11.07 -29.96
CA THR A 13 -8.56 -10.37 -31.25
C THR A 13 -7.70 -9.11 -31.37
N THR A 14 -7.24 -8.55 -30.26
CA THR A 14 -6.38 -7.38 -30.30
C THR A 14 -4.96 -7.79 -30.70
N LYS A 15 -4.56 -7.45 -31.93
CA LYS A 15 -3.21 -7.66 -32.48
C LYS A 15 -2.16 -6.73 -31.84
N LYS A 16 -2.05 -6.71 -30.51
CA LYS A 16 -0.97 -6.05 -29.77
C LYS A 16 0.29 -6.94 -29.79
N THR A 17 1.44 -6.33 -30.06
CA THR A 17 2.75 -6.97 -29.99
C THR A 17 3.09 -7.38 -28.55
N ASN A 18 3.90 -8.43 -28.41
CA ASN A 18 4.29 -8.95 -27.09
C ASN A 18 5.10 -7.93 -26.27
N GLU A 19 5.95 -7.14 -26.93
CA GLU A 19 6.71 -6.06 -26.30
C GLU A 19 5.82 -4.98 -25.71
N ARG A 20 4.77 -4.57 -26.44
CA ARG A 20 3.82 -3.56 -25.96
C ARG A 20 3.07 -4.03 -24.72
N ILE A 21 2.73 -5.32 -24.66
CA ILE A 21 2.07 -5.95 -23.52
C ILE A 21 2.99 -6.02 -22.30
N LEU A 22 4.26 -6.37 -22.50
CA LEU A 22 5.25 -6.35 -21.43
C LEU A 22 5.46 -4.94 -20.88
N ASN A 23 5.57 -3.94 -21.77
CA ASN A 23 5.72 -2.55 -21.37
C ASN A 23 4.50 -2.05 -20.58
N GLU A 24 3.28 -2.36 -21.04
CA GLU A 24 2.04 -1.99 -20.35
C GLU A 24 1.89 -2.69 -18.99
N ALA A 25 2.25 -3.98 -18.88
CA ALA A 25 2.30 -4.69 -17.62
C ALA A 25 3.31 -4.07 -16.64
N ASN A 26 4.50 -3.68 -17.13
CA ASN A 26 5.52 -3.02 -16.32
C ASN A 26 5.05 -1.63 -15.85
N LYS A 27 4.38 -0.85 -16.71
CA LYS A 27 3.74 0.42 -16.34
C LYS A 27 2.66 0.24 -15.27
N ARG A 28 1.87 -0.84 -15.35
CA ARG A 28 0.88 -1.13 -14.30
C ARG A 28 1.54 -1.48 -12.96
N ARG A 29 2.63 -2.26 -12.98
CA ARG A 29 3.43 -2.54 -11.78
C ARG A 29 4.13 -1.30 -11.21
N SER A 30 4.62 -0.40 -12.07
CA SER A 30 5.24 0.85 -11.61
C SER A 30 4.23 1.76 -10.92
N LEU A 31 2.98 1.84 -11.41
CA LEU A 31 1.91 2.59 -10.75
C LEU A 31 1.61 2.08 -9.34
N VAL A 32 1.46 0.75 -9.18
CA VAL A 32 1.22 0.13 -7.87
C VAL A 32 2.39 0.42 -6.91
N ARG A 33 3.63 0.35 -7.40
CA ARG A 33 4.82 0.71 -6.60
C ARG A 33 4.79 2.19 -6.17
N THR A 34 4.42 3.09 -7.07
CA THR A 34 4.31 4.53 -6.77
C THR A 34 3.22 4.82 -5.75
N ILE A 35 2.05 4.20 -5.88
CA ILE A 35 0.94 4.33 -4.92
C ILE A 35 1.39 3.85 -3.53
N ARG A 36 1.98 2.65 -3.44
CA ARG A 36 2.49 2.12 -2.17
C ARG A 36 3.56 3.01 -1.55
N LYS A 37 4.47 3.55 -2.35
CA LYS A 37 5.48 4.50 -1.87
C LYS A 37 4.82 5.74 -1.26
N ARG A 38 3.83 6.33 -1.93
CA ARG A 38 3.08 7.49 -1.42
C ARG A 38 2.32 7.17 -0.14
N GLN A 39 1.65 6.02 -0.08
CA GLN A 39 0.96 5.55 1.12
C GLN A 39 1.92 5.40 2.30
N ALA A 40 3.09 4.78 2.09
CA ALA A 40 4.11 4.61 3.13
C ALA A 40 4.69 5.96 3.59
N THR A 41 4.94 6.90 2.67
CA THR A 41 5.39 8.25 3.04
C THR A 41 4.34 9.00 3.86
N PHE A 42 3.07 8.92 3.47
CA PHE A 42 1.97 9.53 4.21
C PHE A 42 1.83 8.93 5.61
N LEU A 43 1.82 7.60 5.72
CA LEU A 43 1.80 6.91 7.02
C LEU A 43 3.01 7.30 7.87
N GLY A 44 4.20 7.37 7.28
CA GLY A 44 5.39 7.85 7.99
C GLY A 44 5.26 9.30 8.47
N HIS A 45 4.58 10.17 7.73
CA HIS A 45 4.30 11.55 8.16
C HIS A 45 3.32 11.56 9.35
N VAL A 46 2.21 10.82 9.25
CA VAL A 46 1.23 10.63 10.33
C VAL A 46 1.90 10.12 11.60
N MET A 47 2.78 9.12 11.48
CA MET A 47 3.49 8.52 12.61
C MET A 47 4.46 9.47 13.31
N ARG A 48 5.03 10.45 12.60
CA ARG A 48 5.93 11.46 13.19
C ARG A 48 5.18 12.66 13.78
N GLY A 49 3.96 12.91 13.32
CA GLY A 49 3.18 14.09 13.70
C GLY A 49 2.70 14.09 15.14
N GLY A 50 2.66 12.94 15.83
CA GLY A 50 2.27 12.83 17.25
C GLY A 50 0.84 13.29 17.57
N LYS A 51 0.02 13.57 16.55
CA LYS A 51 -1.35 14.08 16.65
C LYS A 51 -2.35 12.94 16.84
N LEU A 52 -3.63 13.29 16.93
CA LEU A 52 -4.74 12.35 17.08
C LEU A 52 -4.71 11.22 16.04
N GLU A 53 -4.40 11.51 14.78
CA GLU A 53 -4.27 10.51 13.72
C GLU A 53 -3.21 9.44 14.03
N HIS A 54 -2.12 9.77 14.73
CA HIS A 54 -1.11 8.80 15.16
C HIS A 54 -1.67 7.87 16.25
N LEU A 55 -2.38 8.43 17.23
CA LEU A 55 -3.02 7.67 18.32
C LEU A 55 -4.11 6.74 17.80
N ILE A 56 -4.97 7.22 16.89
CA ILE A 56 -5.99 6.42 16.20
C ILE A 56 -5.32 5.28 15.44
N THR A 57 -4.28 5.57 14.65
CA THR A 57 -3.64 4.55 13.81
C THR A 57 -2.88 3.51 14.64
N THR A 58 -2.36 3.89 15.80
CA THR A 58 -1.63 2.99 16.71
C THR A 58 -2.58 2.24 17.66
N GLY A 59 -3.86 2.63 17.72
CA GLY A 59 -4.82 2.06 18.66
C GLY A 59 -4.57 2.44 20.12
N LYS A 60 -3.69 3.41 20.38
CA LYS A 60 -3.44 3.97 21.72
C LYS A 60 -4.46 5.06 22.05
N PHE A 61 -5.73 4.75 21.87
CA PHE A 61 -6.77 5.56 22.47
C PHE A 61 -6.73 5.27 23.97
N GLU A 62 -6.66 6.31 24.81
CA GLU A 62 -6.83 6.23 26.26
C GLU A 62 -8.29 5.84 26.59
N GLY A 63 -8.74 4.69 26.10
CA GLY A 63 -9.94 4.02 26.53
C GLY A 63 -9.51 2.93 27.50
N LYS A 64 -9.48 3.27 28.79
CA LYS A 64 -9.48 2.36 29.95
C LYS A 64 -9.12 0.90 29.63
N GLU A 65 -7.85 0.52 29.69
CA GLU A 65 -7.49 -0.87 30.04
C GLU A 65 -6.27 -0.91 30.95
N ALA A 66 -6.51 -1.59 32.07
CA ALA A 66 -5.59 -2.21 33.03
C ALA A 66 -4.48 -1.34 33.63
N GLU A 67 -4.80 -0.81 34.80
CA GLU A 67 -3.90 -0.80 35.96
C GLU A 67 -3.16 -2.14 36.09
N GLU A 68 -1.97 -2.25 35.51
CA GLU A 68 -0.93 -3.22 35.90
C GLU A 68 0.41 -2.88 35.20
N ASP A 69 1.19 -1.99 35.82
CA ASP A 69 2.60 -2.27 36.12
C ASP A 69 3.06 -1.36 37.26
N LYS A 70 2.54 -1.65 38.47
CA LYS A 70 3.20 -1.23 39.70
C LYS A 70 4.46 -2.06 39.84
N GLY A 71 5.60 -1.40 39.63
CA GLY A 71 6.85 -1.80 40.27
C GLY A 71 7.89 -2.41 39.35
N ARG A 72 8.74 -1.55 38.81
CA ARG A 72 10.17 -1.85 38.82
C ARG A 72 10.96 -0.60 39.17
N ARG A 73 11.67 -0.75 40.29
CA ARG A 73 12.71 0.14 40.83
C ARG A 73 13.63 0.68 39.76
#